data_AF-A0A970JQR7-F1
#
_entry.id   AF-A0A970JQR7-F1
#
_cell.length_a   1.000
_cell.length_b   1.000
_cell.length_c   1.000
_cell.angle_alpha   90.00
_cell.angle_beta   90.00
_cell.angle_gamma   90.00
#
_symmetry.space_group_name_H-M   'P 1'
#
loop_
_entity.id
_entity.type
_entity.pdbx_description
1 polymer ?
#
loop_
_entity_poly.entity_id
_entity_poly.type
_entity_poly.pdbx_seq_one_letter_code
_entity_poly.pdbx_strand_id
1 'polypeptide(L)'
;MIDKEDKLPVTRQCEILDLNRSGIYYKPVPLSDTDRELMRQIDEIHLLYPFYGSRNIRNELWSRGCKVGRDKVRRLMRRMGIEALYMKPKLSWMNPRHGKYPYLLR
;
A
#
# COMPACT_ATOMS: atom_id res chain seq x y z
N MET A 1 -20.11 -11.55 -17.99
CA MET A 1 -19.83 -10.10 -17.85
C MET A 1 -21.08 -9.46 -17.30
N ILE A 2 -21.00 -8.57 -16.31
CA ILE A 2 -22.18 -7.91 -15.74
C ILE A 2 -22.62 -6.80 -16.71
N ASP A 3 -23.91 -6.78 -17.05
CA ASP A 3 -24.51 -5.79 -17.93
C ASP A 3 -25.63 -5.06 -17.18
N LYS A 4 -25.64 -3.73 -17.28
CA LYS A 4 -26.63 -2.88 -16.62
C LYS A 4 -27.92 -2.72 -17.42
N GLU A 5 -27.85 -2.96 -18.73
CA GLU A 5 -28.98 -2.84 -19.65
C GLU A 5 -29.72 -4.18 -19.85
N ASP A 6 -29.25 -5.26 -19.20
CA ASP A 6 -29.89 -6.57 -19.26
C ASP A 6 -31.20 -6.59 -18.46
N LYS A 7 -32.13 -7.47 -18.85
CA LYS A 7 -33.42 -7.67 -18.17
C LYS A 7 -33.23 -8.20 -16.75
N LEU A 8 -32.15 -8.91 -16.48
CA LEU A 8 -31.81 -9.45 -15.17
C LEU A 8 -31.17 -8.36 -14.31
N PRO A 9 -31.70 -8.05 -13.11
CA PRO A 9 -31.11 -7.03 -12.25
C PRO A 9 -29.65 -7.32 -11.91
N VAL A 10 -28.83 -6.28 -11.83
CA VAL A 10 -27.40 -6.38 -11.46
C VAL A 10 -27.20 -7.20 -10.19
N THR A 11 -28.09 -7.09 -9.19
CA THR A 11 -28.08 -7.92 -7.97
C THR A 11 -28.11 -9.42 -8.27
N ARG A 12 -29.00 -9.88 -9.15
CA ARG A 12 -29.10 -11.29 -9.52
C ARG A 12 -27.91 -11.75 -10.33
N GLN A 13 -27.37 -10.89 -11.20
CA GLN A 13 -26.13 -11.17 -11.91
C GLN A 13 -24.94 -11.33 -10.95
N CYS A 14 -24.86 -10.52 -9.89
CA CYS A 14 -23.85 -10.65 -8.83
C CYS A 14 -23.97 -11.98 -8.10
N GLU A 15 -25.19 -12.35 -7.69
CA GLU A 15 -25.48 -13.59 -6.96
C GLU A 15 -25.08 -14.82 -7.77
N ILE A 16 -25.42 -14.85 -9.07
CA ILE A 16 -25.08 -15.97 -9.96
C ILE A 16 -23.56 -16.09 -10.15
N LEU A 17 -22.85 -14.96 -10.20
CA LEU A 17 -21.41 -14.91 -10.44
C LEU A 17 -20.58 -14.96 -9.15
N ASP A 18 -21.22 -15.04 -7.98
CA ASP A 18 -20.58 -14.97 -6.66
C ASP A 18 -19.67 -13.73 -6.50
N LEU A 19 -20.15 -12.58 -6.99
CA LEU A 19 -19.42 -11.31 -6.95
C LEU A 19 -20.06 -10.33 -5.95
N ASN A 20 -19.23 -9.54 -5.28
CA ASN A 20 -19.73 -8.46 -4.44
C ASN A 20 -20.25 -7.30 -5.30
N ARG A 21 -21.55 -6.96 -5.15
CA ARG A 21 -22.22 -5.86 -5.85
C ARG A 21 -21.49 -4.51 -5.74
N SER A 22 -20.86 -4.24 -4.60
CA SER A 22 -20.18 -2.95 -4.36
C SER A 22 -19.02 -2.70 -5.33
N GLY A 23 -18.34 -3.75 -5.81
CA GLY A 23 -17.23 -3.65 -6.76
C GLY A 23 -17.65 -3.29 -8.19
N ILE A 24 -18.92 -3.49 -8.54
CA ILE A 24 -19.42 -3.32 -9.92
C ILE A 24 -19.53 -1.86 -10.34
N TYR A 25 -19.80 -0.99 -9.37
CA TYR A 25 -19.92 0.45 -9.62
C TYR A 25 -18.56 1.15 -9.60
N TYR A 26 -17.51 0.49 -9.13
CA TYR A 26 -16.18 1.05 -9.10
C TYR A 26 -15.62 1.16 -10.52
N LYS A 27 -15.24 2.38 -10.92
CA LYS A 27 -14.44 2.61 -12.12
C LYS A 27 -12.98 2.79 -11.71
N PRO A 28 -12.04 1.98 -12.24
CA PRO A 28 -10.63 2.15 -11.93
C PRO A 28 -10.17 3.54 -12.38
N VAL A 29 -9.55 4.28 -11.46
CA VAL A 29 -9.00 5.61 -11.76
C VAL A 29 -7.59 5.43 -12.32
N PRO A 30 -7.31 5.97 -13.52
CA PRO A 30 -5.96 5.90 -14.10
C PRO A 30 -4.97 6.69 -13.26
N LEU A 31 -3.68 6.33 -13.37
CA LEU A 31 -2.61 7.09 -12.75
C LEU A 31 -2.48 8.45 -13.44
N SER A 32 -2.36 9.52 -12.65
CA SER A 32 -1.98 10.84 -13.18
C SER A 32 -0.52 10.82 -13.63
N ASP A 33 -0.17 11.58 -14.67
CA ASP A 33 1.22 11.76 -15.10
C ASP A 33 2.12 12.30 -13.97
N THR A 34 1.55 13.15 -13.10
CA THR A 34 2.25 13.65 -11.91
C THR A 34 2.61 12.55 -10.92
N ASP A 35 1.73 11.54 -10.78
CA ASP A 35 2.00 10.37 -9.94
C ASP A 35 3.02 9.46 -10.61
N ARG A 36 3.04 9.38 -11.94
CA ARG A 36 4.01 8.57 -12.69
C ARG A 36 5.42 9.13 -12.59
N GLU A 37 5.58 10.44 -12.71
CA GLU A 37 6.87 11.12 -12.48
C GLU A 37 7.33 10.95 -11.03
N LEU A 38 6.42 11.09 -10.06
CA LEU A 38 6.73 10.88 -8.66
C LEU A 38 7.15 9.43 -8.38
N MET A 39 6.51 8.45 -9.02
CA MET A 39 6.92 7.04 -8.93
C MET A 39 8.33 6.83 -9.48
N ARG A 40 8.72 7.48 -10.58
CA ARG A 40 10.10 7.43 -11.12
C ARG A 40 11.12 7.95 -10.11
N GLN A 41 10.86 9.10 -9.50
CA GLN A 41 11.75 9.67 -8.50
C GLN A 41 11.85 8.80 -7.23
N ILE A 42 10.74 8.19 -6.81
CA ILE A 42 10.73 7.24 -5.69
C ILE A 42 11.61 6.02 -6.01
N ASP A 43 11.53 5.50 -7.24
CA ASP A 43 12.34 4.37 -7.70
C ASP A 43 13.83 4.69 -7.66
N GLU A 44 14.23 5.84 -8.22
CA GLU A 44 15.62 6.32 -8.18
C GLU A 44 16.15 6.46 -6.74
N ILE A 45 15.36 7.02 -5.83
CA ILE A 45 15.73 7.15 -4.42
C ILE A 45 15.86 5.78 -3.76
N HIS A 46 14.96 4.84 -4.08
CA HIS A 46 14.99 3.50 -3.50
C HIS A 46 16.20 2.69 -3.99
N LEU A 47 16.59 2.83 -5.26
CA LEU A 47 17.79 2.19 -5.81
C LEU A 47 19.06 2.71 -5.13
N LEU A 48 19.13 4.00 -4.81
CA LEU A 48 20.26 4.59 -4.08
C LEU A 48 20.24 4.22 -2.59
N TYR A 49 19.05 4.21 -1.98
CA TYR A 49 18.86 4.04 -0.55
C TYR A 49 17.78 2.99 -0.25
N PRO A 50 18.07 1.69 -0.41
CA PRO A 50 17.07 0.62 -0.28
C PRO A 50 16.46 0.51 1.13
N PHE A 51 17.16 1.02 2.14
CA PHE A 51 16.72 1.05 3.53
C PHE A 51 15.80 2.24 3.86
N TYR A 52 15.57 3.17 2.92
CA TYR A 52 14.68 4.30 3.14
C TYR A 52 13.21 3.90 3.05
N GLY A 53 12.48 4.19 4.12
CA GLY A 53 11.02 4.11 4.12
C GLY A 53 10.34 5.42 3.70
N SER A 54 9.01 5.40 3.69
CA SER A 54 8.13 6.53 3.32
C SER A 54 8.48 7.89 3.95
N ARG A 55 9.09 7.92 5.14
CA ARG A 55 9.49 9.16 5.81
C ARG A 55 10.75 9.77 5.19
N ASN A 56 11.77 8.95 4.97
CA ASN A 56 13.05 9.39 4.41
C ASN A 56 12.92 9.70 2.92
N ILE A 57 12.18 8.87 2.17
CA ILE A 57 11.88 9.14 0.76
C ILE A 57 11.14 10.48 0.61
N ARG A 58 10.17 10.78 1.48
CA ARG A 58 9.52 12.10 1.47
C ARG A 58 10.52 13.24 1.70
N ASN A 59 11.41 13.10 2.68
CA ASN A 59 12.39 14.14 2.98
C ASN A 59 13.38 14.36 1.81
N GLU A 60 13.81 13.27 1.18
CA GLU A 60 14.65 13.30 -0.01
C GLU A 60 13.94 13.98 -1.19
N LEU A 61 12.67 13.66 -1.42
CA LEU A 61 11.83 14.33 -2.42
C LEU A 61 11.68 15.83 -2.12
N TRP A 62 11.54 16.22 -0.85
CA TRP A 62 11.50 17.63 -0.46
C TRP A 62 12.84 18.33 -0.72
N SER A 63 13.96 17.65 -0.46
CA SER A 63 15.29 18.16 -0.79
C SER A 63 15.48 18.40 -2.29
N ARG A 64 14.78 17.62 -3.13
CA ARG A 64 14.75 17.76 -4.60
C ARG A 64 13.72 18.78 -5.10
N GLY A 65 13.04 19.50 -4.19
CA GLY A 65 12.03 20.51 -4.52
C GLY A 65 10.60 19.99 -4.69
N CYS A 66 10.37 18.68 -4.57
CA CYS A 66 9.04 18.07 -4.71
C CYS A 66 8.31 18.04 -3.35
N LYS A 67 7.45 19.02 -3.11
CA LYS A 67 6.62 19.08 -1.88
C LYS A 67 5.49 18.05 -1.91
N VAL A 68 5.74 16.85 -1.39
CA VAL A 68 4.76 15.75 -1.32
C VAL A 68 4.43 15.35 0.11
N GLY A 69 3.19 14.88 0.34
CA GLY A 69 2.78 14.33 1.62
C GLY A 69 3.27 12.90 1.85
N ARG A 70 3.51 12.52 3.11
CA ARG A 70 3.96 11.16 3.49
C ARG A 70 3.00 10.07 3.02
N ASP A 71 1.70 10.30 3.13
CA ASP A 71 0.69 9.29 2.76
C ASP A 71 0.63 9.07 1.25
N LYS A 72 0.89 10.11 0.45
CA LYS A 72 1.02 9.99 -1.01
C LYS A 72 2.22 9.11 -1.36
N VAL A 73 3.39 9.37 -0.76
CA VAL A 73 4.59 8.53 -0.93
C VAL A 73 4.31 7.09 -0.52
N ARG A 74 3.72 6.87 0.66
CA ARG A 74 3.39 5.52 1.15
C ARG A 74 2.46 4.78 0.19
N ARG A 75 1.43 5.46 -0.33
CA ARG A 75 0.48 4.88 -1.29
C ARG A 75 1.19 4.45 -2.58
N LEU A 76 2.06 5.31 -3.12
CA LEU A 76 2.80 5.02 -4.35
C LEU A 76 3.81 3.89 -4.14
N MET A 77 4.58 3.91 -3.05
CA MET A 77 5.48 2.79 -2.70
C MET A 77 4.72 1.45 -2.64
N ARG A 78 3.56 1.42 -1.97
CA ARG A 78 2.72 0.21 -1.92
C ARG A 78 2.22 -0.23 -3.30
N ARG A 79 1.83 0.72 -4.16
CA ARG A 79 1.40 0.43 -5.53
C ARG A 79 2.54 -0.11 -6.40
N MET A 80 3.78 0.32 -6.13
CA MET A 80 5.00 -0.15 -6.80
C MET A 80 5.54 -1.46 -6.22
N GLY A 81 5.06 -1.90 -5.05
CA GLY A 81 5.64 -3.04 -4.33
C GLY A 81 6.98 -2.75 -3.65
N ILE A 82 7.31 -1.47 -3.45
CA ILE A 82 8.56 -1.04 -2.81
C ILE A 82 8.38 -1.00 -1.29
N GLU A 83 9.33 -1.60 -0.57
CA GLU A 83 9.44 -1.50 0.88
C GLU A 83 10.87 -1.19 1.34
N ALA A 84 11.00 -0.63 2.54
CA ALA A 84 12.31 -0.37 3.12
C ALA A 84 12.99 -1.69 3.50
N LEU A 85 14.16 -1.94 2.93
CA LEU A 85 14.98 -3.12 3.18
C LEU A 85 15.95 -2.87 4.34
N TYR A 86 15.66 -3.43 5.51
CA TYR A 86 16.53 -3.38 6.67
C TYR A 86 16.41 -4.64 7.52
N MET A 87 17.42 -4.92 8.33
CA MET A 87 17.39 -6.04 9.27
C MET A 87 16.35 -5.76 10.37
N LYS A 88 15.21 -6.45 10.30
CA LYS A 88 14.15 -6.33 11.31
C LYS A 88 14.66 -6.93 12.64
N PRO A 89 14.25 -6.35 13.79
CA PRO A 89 14.62 -6.90 15.09
C PRO A 89 14.08 -8.35 15.23
N LYS A 90 14.86 -9.22 15.87
CA LYS A 90 14.47 -10.61 16.15
C LYS A 90 13.45 -10.63 17.29
N LEU A 91 12.17 -10.42 16.97
CA LEU A 91 11.07 -10.39 17.96
C LEU A 91 10.83 -11.75 18.64
N SER A 92 11.30 -12.86 18.05
CA SER A 92 11.23 -14.20 18.63
C SER A 92 12.25 -14.43 19.75
N TRP A 93 13.30 -13.61 19.82
CA TRP A 93 14.29 -13.73 20.87
C TRP A 93 13.77 -13.07 22.13
N MET A 94 13.60 -13.88 23.17
CA MET A 94 13.18 -13.39 24.47
C MET A 94 14.25 -12.46 25.04
N ASN A 95 13.84 -11.28 25.50
CA ASN A 95 14.72 -10.41 26.28
C ASN A 95 14.91 -11.04 27.68
N PRO A 96 16.14 -11.45 28.08
CA PRO A 96 16.37 -12.07 29.38
C PRO A 96 15.98 -11.19 30.57
N ARG A 97 15.90 -9.87 30.35
CA ARG A 97 15.50 -8.89 31.38
C ARG A 97 14.00 -8.82 31.61
N HIS A 98 13.17 -9.44 30.77
CA HIS A 98 11.72 -9.39 30.88
C HIS A 98 11.19 -10.68 31.52
N GLY A 99 10.44 -10.54 32.62
CA GLY A 99 9.79 -11.67 33.28
C GLY A 99 8.72 -12.33 32.40
N LYS A 100 8.59 -13.65 32.50
CA LYS A 100 7.49 -14.40 31.85
C LYS A 100 6.24 -14.31 32.72
N TYR A 101 5.16 -13.77 32.17
CA TYR A 101 3.87 -13.73 32.86
C TYR A 101 3.01 -14.92 32.44
N PRO A 102 2.38 -15.64 33.40
CA PRO A 102 1.47 -16.73 33.08
C PRO A 102 0.24 -16.19 32.32
N TYR A 103 -0.28 -16.97 31.38
CA TYR A 103 -1.50 -16.63 30.65
C TYR A 103 -2.72 -16.87 31.54
N LEU A 104 -3.38 -15.80 31.98
CA LEU A 104 -4.41 -15.85 33.02
C LEU A 104 -5.85 -16.06 32.50
N LEU A 105 -6.05 -16.15 31.19
CA LEU A 105 -7.39 -16.33 30.57
C LEU A 105 -7.82 -17.81 30.51
N ARG A 106 -7.53 -18.58 31.56
CA ARG A 106 -7.96 -19.98 31.72
C ARG A 106 -9.16 -20.08 32.64
#